data_AF-A0A645A504-F1
#
_entry.id   AF-A0A645A504-F1
#
_cell.length_a   1.000
_cell.length_b   1.000
_cell.length_c   1.000
_cell.angle_alpha   90.00
_cell.angle_beta   90.00
_cell.angle_gamma   90.00
#
_symmetry.space_group_name_H-M   'P 1'
#
loop_
_entity.id
_entity.type
_entity.pdbx_description
1 polymer ?
#
loop_
_entity_poly.entity_id
_entity_poly.type
_entity_poly.pdbx_seq_one_letter_code
_entity_poly.pdbx_strand_id
1 'polypeptide(L)'
;MAPSAVAAERPNAETPRALADDEILDLIENFKAATRRAIEAGFDGVELHGANTYLLQQFFSPHSNRRDDEWGGTLEKRFRFIDKLVDEVTAVVDKSGAENFIVGYRFSPEEYENPGIRFSDTLFLVDQLADKGLDYLHISLRDRQLVSVSEDHKEKSMLAYIHEQINGRVPLVGVGDVRTSEDAENVLENAELVAVGRALLIDPHWGAKALAKKDDLIRQEISNYDREELFLANGVWGFMEFMMPDRLGK
;
A
#
# COMPACT_ATOMS: atom_id res chain seq x y z
N MET A 1 -16.54 11.03 -0.64
CA MET A 1 -16.68 11.12 0.82
C MET A 1 -15.30 10.92 1.43
N ALA A 2 -15.04 11.50 2.60
CA ALA A 2 -13.74 11.46 3.28
C ALA A 2 -13.95 11.70 4.80
N PRO A 3 -12.92 11.57 5.65
CA PRO A 3 -13.03 11.87 7.08
C PRO A 3 -13.43 13.33 7.36
N SER A 4 -12.99 14.26 6.50
CA SER A 4 -13.32 15.69 6.58
C SER A 4 -13.52 16.28 5.19
N ALA A 5 -14.17 17.45 5.12
CA ALA A 5 -14.38 18.16 3.87
C ALA A 5 -13.12 18.95 3.43
N VAL A 6 -12.04 18.21 3.17
CA VAL A 6 -10.74 18.74 2.74
C VAL A 6 -10.44 18.21 1.35
N ALA A 7 -10.30 19.09 0.37
CA ALA A 7 -9.90 18.70 -0.99
C ALA A 7 -8.43 18.30 -1.01
N ALA A 8 -8.08 17.32 -1.84
CA ALA A 8 -6.69 16.95 -2.08
C ALA A 8 -5.92 18.11 -2.74
N GLU A 9 -4.63 18.26 -2.43
CA GLU A 9 -3.76 19.32 -2.97
C GLU A 9 -3.32 19.01 -4.42
N ARG A 10 -4.30 18.90 -5.33
CA ARG A 10 -4.06 18.72 -6.76
C ARG A 10 -5.04 19.53 -7.60
N PRO A 11 -4.66 19.94 -8.83
CA PRO A 11 -5.53 20.72 -9.69
C PRO A 11 -6.89 20.05 -9.90
N ASN A 12 -7.97 20.84 -9.80
CA ASN A 12 -9.35 20.41 -10.01
C ASN A 12 -9.85 19.30 -9.05
N ALA A 13 -9.25 19.15 -7.88
CA ALA A 13 -9.77 18.24 -6.86
C ALA A 13 -11.14 18.73 -6.34
N GLU A 14 -12.14 17.85 -6.40
CA GLU A 14 -13.43 18.11 -5.76
C GLU A 14 -13.29 18.07 -4.24
N THR A 15 -14.05 18.92 -3.54
CA THR A 15 -14.14 18.84 -2.08
C THR A 15 -15.04 17.67 -1.70
N PRO A 16 -14.54 16.66 -0.98
CA PRO A 16 -15.37 15.55 -0.56
C PRO A 16 -16.34 16.00 0.54
N ARG A 17 -17.49 15.31 0.64
CA ARG A 17 -18.33 15.39 1.84
C ARG A 17 -17.67 14.64 3.01
N ALA A 18 -17.70 15.22 4.20
CA ALA A 18 -17.30 14.55 5.44
C ALA A 18 -18.28 13.42 5.78
N LEU A 19 -17.76 12.27 6.18
CA LEU A 19 -18.54 11.12 6.66
C LEU A 19 -19.18 11.42 8.02
N ALA A 20 -20.42 10.98 8.22
CA ALA A 20 -21.04 10.92 9.54
C ALA A 20 -20.59 9.64 10.28
N ASP A 21 -20.77 9.59 11.60
CA ASP A 21 -20.26 8.50 12.44
C ASP A 21 -20.89 7.15 12.08
N ASP A 22 -22.19 7.14 11.77
CA ASP A 22 -22.91 5.96 11.28
C ASP A 22 -22.36 5.49 9.92
N GLU A 23 -22.02 6.41 9.03
CA GLU A 23 -21.41 6.07 7.73
C GLU A 23 -20.00 5.46 7.87
N ILE A 24 -19.25 5.82 8.92
CA ILE A 24 -17.96 5.19 9.24
C ILE A 24 -18.16 3.73 9.65
N LEU A 25 -19.22 3.46 10.42
CA LEU A 25 -19.59 2.09 10.80
C LEU A 25 -20.09 1.29 9.60
N ASP A 26 -20.89 1.91 8.74
CA ASP A 26 -21.35 1.28 7.49
C ASP A 26 -20.18 0.95 6.56
N LEU A 27 -19.14 1.78 6.52
CA LEU A 27 -17.91 1.47 5.78
C LEU A 27 -17.26 0.19 6.29
N ILE A 28 -17.15 0.01 7.61
CA ILE A 28 -16.61 -1.22 8.20
C ILE A 28 -17.45 -2.43 7.78
N GLU A 29 -18.78 -2.33 7.83
CA GLU A 29 -19.66 -3.40 7.34
C GLU A 29 -19.48 -3.68 5.84
N ASN A 30 -19.22 -2.65 5.03
CA ASN A 30 -18.92 -2.83 3.62
C ASN A 30 -17.60 -3.58 3.38
N PHE A 31 -16.55 -3.28 4.15
CA PHE A 31 -15.29 -4.03 4.10
C PHE A 31 -15.50 -5.49 4.52
N LYS A 32 -16.22 -5.74 5.61
CA LYS A 32 -16.58 -7.10 6.05
C LYS A 32 -17.32 -7.87 4.96
N ALA A 33 -18.29 -7.24 4.31
CA ALA A 33 -19.03 -7.84 3.21
C ALA A 33 -18.14 -8.09 1.99
N ALA A 34 -17.19 -7.20 1.68
CA ALA A 34 -16.21 -7.41 0.61
C ALA A 34 -15.29 -8.61 0.91
N THR A 35 -14.80 -8.74 2.14
CA THR A 35 -14.00 -9.89 2.59
C THR A 35 -14.76 -11.21 2.44
N ARG A 36 -16.04 -11.25 2.84
CA ARG A 36 -16.88 -12.45 2.63
C ARG A 36 -17.01 -12.82 1.15
N ARG A 37 -17.21 -11.82 0.28
CA ARG A 37 -17.27 -12.06 -1.17
C ARG A 37 -15.94 -12.57 -1.72
N ALA A 38 -14.80 -12.09 -1.22
CA ALA A 38 -13.49 -12.59 -1.63
C ALA A 38 -13.30 -14.06 -1.24
N ILE A 39 -13.71 -14.44 -0.03
CA ILE A 39 -13.72 -15.84 0.44
C ILE A 39 -14.63 -16.69 -0.46
N GLU A 40 -15.88 -16.25 -0.68
CA GLU A 40 -16.86 -16.97 -1.51
C GLU A 40 -16.42 -17.12 -2.97
N ALA A 41 -15.68 -16.14 -3.49
CA ALA A 41 -15.12 -16.18 -4.84
C ALA A 41 -13.86 -17.06 -4.95
N GLY A 42 -13.33 -17.57 -3.84
CA GLY A 42 -12.16 -18.45 -3.82
C GLY A 42 -10.82 -17.72 -3.94
N PHE A 43 -10.75 -16.44 -3.56
CA PHE A 43 -9.45 -15.77 -3.38
C PHE A 43 -8.71 -16.34 -2.16
N ASP A 44 -7.39 -16.32 -2.20
CA ASP A 44 -6.55 -16.74 -1.08
C ASP A 44 -6.44 -15.69 0.04
N GLY A 45 -6.90 -14.46 -0.20
CA GLY A 45 -6.79 -13.39 0.78
C GLY A 45 -7.29 -12.03 0.31
N VAL A 46 -7.15 -11.04 1.21
CA VAL A 46 -7.41 -9.61 0.95
C VAL A 46 -6.27 -8.74 1.48
N GLU A 47 -6.05 -7.59 0.83
CA GLU A 47 -5.15 -6.54 1.32
C GLU A 47 -5.96 -5.28 1.62
N LEU A 48 -5.90 -4.80 2.87
CA LEU A 48 -6.49 -3.52 3.26
C LEU A 48 -5.60 -2.37 2.78
N HIS A 49 -6.13 -1.56 1.87
CA HIS A 49 -5.36 -0.52 1.21
C HIS A 49 -5.40 0.83 1.96
N GLY A 50 -4.46 1.02 2.88
CA GLY A 50 -4.23 2.26 3.63
C GLY A 50 -3.03 3.08 3.16
N ALA A 51 -2.81 3.10 1.84
CA ALA A 51 -1.73 3.85 1.21
C ALA A 51 -2.27 4.78 0.12
N ASN A 52 -1.37 5.52 -0.53
CA ASN A 52 -1.64 6.35 -1.71
C ASN A 52 -2.82 7.33 -1.57
N THR A 53 -2.99 7.93 -0.40
CA THR A 53 -4.03 8.93 -0.08
C THR A 53 -5.45 8.40 -0.15
N TYR A 54 -5.65 7.09 -0.15
CA TYR A 54 -6.98 6.46 -0.07
C TYR A 54 -7.55 6.51 1.34
N LEU A 55 -8.81 6.08 1.47
CA LEU A 55 -9.66 6.33 2.64
C LEU A 55 -9.01 5.97 3.99
N LEU A 56 -8.36 4.81 4.14
CA LEU A 56 -7.77 4.44 5.43
C LEU A 56 -6.60 5.36 5.79
N GLN A 57 -5.75 5.69 4.80
CA GLN A 57 -4.70 6.69 4.96
C GLN A 57 -5.29 8.06 5.29
N GLN A 58 -6.43 8.43 4.68
CA GLN A 58 -7.06 9.71 4.95
C GLN A 58 -7.51 9.81 6.41
N PHE A 59 -8.09 8.74 6.98
CA PHE A 59 -8.41 8.71 8.41
C PHE A 59 -7.16 8.84 9.28
N PHE A 60 -6.07 8.20 8.88
CA PHE A 60 -4.82 8.29 9.62
C PHE A 60 -4.13 9.64 9.46
N SER A 61 -4.30 10.35 8.35
CA SER A 61 -3.57 11.57 8.04
C SER A 61 -4.11 12.80 8.78
N PRO A 62 -3.25 13.62 9.44
CA PRO A 62 -3.69 14.88 10.02
C PRO A 62 -3.99 15.95 8.95
N HIS A 63 -3.62 15.71 7.68
CA HIS A 63 -3.96 16.61 6.58
C HIS A 63 -5.47 16.56 6.27
N SER A 64 -5.95 15.34 6.04
CA SER A 64 -7.27 15.04 5.49
C SER A 64 -8.29 14.66 6.56
N ASN A 65 -7.85 14.25 7.75
CA ASN A 65 -8.69 14.07 8.92
C ASN A 65 -8.50 15.23 9.91
N ARG A 66 -9.45 16.17 9.86
CA ARG A 66 -9.54 17.33 10.75
C ARG A 66 -10.73 17.22 11.70
N ARG A 67 -11.20 16.00 11.98
CA ARG A 67 -12.30 15.73 12.90
C ARG A 67 -11.86 16.02 14.35
N ASP A 68 -12.83 16.39 15.18
CA ASP A 68 -12.68 16.66 16.61
C ASP A 68 -13.38 15.62 17.51
N ASP A 69 -13.93 14.57 16.91
CA ASP A 69 -14.64 13.47 17.56
C ASP A 69 -13.69 12.32 17.97
N GLU A 70 -14.22 11.08 18.05
CA GLU A 70 -13.41 9.89 18.39
C GLU A 70 -12.57 9.35 17.24
N TRP A 71 -12.83 9.79 16.00
CA TRP A 71 -12.19 9.31 14.77
C TRP A 71 -11.06 10.23 14.28
N GLY A 72 -10.78 11.36 14.94
CA GLY A 72 -9.73 12.29 14.54
C GLY A 72 -9.12 13.11 15.69
N GLY A 73 -8.20 14.01 15.33
CA GLY A 73 -7.42 14.80 16.29
C GLY A 73 -6.12 14.10 16.67
N THR A 74 -6.08 13.41 17.82
CA THR A 74 -4.85 12.75 18.29
C THR A 74 -4.46 11.58 17.39
N LEU A 75 -3.20 11.14 17.47
CA LEU A 75 -2.68 10.03 16.67
C LEU A 75 -3.47 8.73 16.90
N GLU A 76 -3.82 8.45 18.15
CA GLU A 76 -4.59 7.26 18.56
C GLU A 76 -6.03 7.30 18.02
N LYS A 77 -6.66 8.49 18.03
CA LYS A 77 -8.01 8.66 17.47
C LYS A 77 -8.01 8.54 15.94
N ARG A 78 -6.99 9.07 15.27
CA ARG A 78 -6.78 8.88 13.82
C ARG A 78 -6.55 7.41 13.46
N PHE A 79 -5.91 6.64 14.33
CA PHE A 79 -5.71 5.19 14.16
C PHE A 79 -6.98 4.37 14.41
N ARG A 80 -7.90 4.82 15.28
CA ARG A 80 -9.09 4.07 15.69
C ARG A 80 -9.91 3.45 14.55
N PHE A 81 -10.05 4.15 13.42
CA PHE A 81 -10.78 3.59 12.28
C PHE A 81 -10.06 2.36 11.69
N ILE A 82 -8.75 2.45 11.50
CA ILE A 82 -7.90 1.34 11.03
C ILE A 82 -7.94 0.19 12.04
N ASP A 83 -7.74 0.51 13.32
CA ASP A 83 -7.77 -0.42 14.44
C ASP A 83 -9.02 -1.30 14.41
N LYS A 84 -10.19 -0.66 14.40
CA LYS A 84 -11.49 -1.33 14.38
C LYS A 84 -11.72 -2.09 13.08
N LEU A 85 -11.33 -1.52 11.94
CA LEU A 85 -11.51 -2.16 10.64
C LEU A 85 -10.72 -3.47 10.54
N VAL A 86 -9.45 -3.46 10.98
CA VAL A 86 -8.59 -4.64 10.97
C VAL A 86 -9.20 -5.75 11.83
N ASP A 87 -9.60 -5.43 13.08
CA ASP A 87 -10.22 -6.40 14.00
C ASP A 87 -11.50 -7.02 13.42
N GLU A 88 -12.32 -6.21 12.73
CA GLU A 88 -13.57 -6.68 12.15
C GLU A 88 -13.37 -7.53 10.90
N VAL A 89 -12.37 -7.21 10.07
CA VAL A 89 -12.01 -8.02 8.90
C VAL A 89 -11.41 -9.35 9.31
N THR A 90 -10.46 -9.37 10.25
CA THR A 90 -9.85 -10.62 10.75
C THR A 90 -10.92 -11.49 11.42
N ALA A 91 -11.81 -10.90 12.23
CA ALA A 91 -12.92 -11.64 12.83
C ALA A 91 -13.91 -12.24 11.81
N VAL A 92 -14.07 -11.63 10.62
CA VAL A 92 -14.87 -12.23 9.53
C VAL A 92 -14.18 -13.46 8.96
N VAL A 93 -12.86 -13.38 8.73
CA VAL A 93 -12.06 -14.50 8.25
C VAL A 93 -12.10 -15.65 9.24
N ASP A 94 -11.83 -15.40 10.53
CA ASP A 94 -11.84 -16.43 11.57
C ASP A 94 -13.19 -17.17 11.66
N LYS A 95 -14.30 -16.44 11.53
CA LYS A 95 -15.66 -17.00 11.60
C LYS A 95 -16.08 -17.70 10.31
N SER A 96 -15.41 -17.47 9.20
CA SER A 96 -15.77 -18.04 7.90
C SER A 96 -15.44 -19.53 7.79
N GLY A 97 -14.46 -20.02 8.58
CA GLY A 97 -13.90 -21.36 8.44
C GLY A 97 -12.98 -21.53 7.21
N ALA A 98 -12.63 -20.45 6.51
CA ALA A 98 -11.62 -20.49 5.45
C ALA A 98 -10.24 -20.80 6.05
N GLU A 99 -9.58 -21.84 5.54
CA GLU A 99 -8.24 -22.22 5.98
C GLU A 99 -7.19 -21.37 5.24
N ASN A 100 -6.20 -20.85 5.97
CA ASN A 100 -5.06 -20.09 5.43
C ASN A 100 -5.45 -18.85 4.59
N PHE A 101 -6.59 -18.21 4.89
CA PHE A 101 -7.01 -17.01 4.19
C PHE A 101 -6.22 -15.79 4.69
N ILE A 102 -5.48 -15.15 3.78
CA ILE A 102 -4.49 -14.11 4.08
C ILE A 102 -5.17 -12.74 4.26
N VAL A 103 -4.76 -11.99 5.28
CA VAL A 103 -5.12 -10.59 5.50
C VAL A 103 -3.85 -9.73 5.62
N GLY A 104 -3.61 -8.89 4.62
CA GLY A 104 -2.51 -7.92 4.62
C GLY A 104 -2.98 -6.48 4.86
N TYR A 105 -2.05 -5.61 5.24
CA TYR A 105 -2.29 -4.16 5.29
C TYR A 105 -1.20 -3.38 4.56
N ARG A 106 -1.59 -2.55 3.60
CA ARG A 106 -0.68 -1.72 2.81
C ARG A 106 -0.72 -0.26 3.26
N PHE A 107 0.44 0.36 3.47
CA PHE A 107 0.55 1.72 4.01
C PHE A 107 1.56 2.59 3.25
N SER A 108 1.32 3.90 3.24
CA SER A 108 2.29 4.90 2.79
C SER A 108 3.09 5.42 3.99
N PRO A 109 4.42 5.53 3.90
CA PRO A 109 5.23 5.85 5.07
C PRO A 109 5.20 7.33 5.46
N GLU A 110 4.97 8.25 4.52
CA GLU A 110 4.89 9.69 4.76
C GLU A 110 4.01 10.38 3.70
N GLU A 111 3.61 11.61 4.02
CA GLU A 111 2.90 12.54 3.13
C GLU A 111 3.71 13.81 2.89
N TYR A 112 3.55 14.41 1.71
CA TYR A 112 4.20 15.68 1.38
C TYR A 112 3.43 16.88 1.95
N GLU A 113 2.15 16.69 2.23
CA GLU A 113 1.25 17.68 2.80
C GLU A 113 1.72 18.15 4.19
N ASN A 114 1.36 19.39 4.55
CA ASN A 114 1.67 19.97 5.86
C ASN A 114 0.43 20.66 6.49
N PRO A 115 -0.13 20.14 7.60
CA PRO A 115 0.26 18.88 8.27
C PRO A 115 0.01 17.68 7.35
N GLY A 116 0.73 16.59 7.58
CA GLY A 116 0.59 15.30 6.89
C GLY A 116 1.24 14.20 7.73
N ILE A 117 1.08 12.94 7.33
CA ILE A 117 1.74 11.80 8.00
C ILE A 117 3.26 12.02 7.98
N ARG A 118 3.88 12.03 9.16
CA ARG A 118 5.34 12.02 9.32
C ARG A 118 5.82 10.62 9.68
N PHE A 119 7.10 10.34 9.45
CA PHE A 119 7.60 8.97 9.64
C PHE A 119 7.39 8.45 11.07
N SER A 120 7.44 9.30 12.09
CA SER A 120 7.12 8.91 13.47
C SER A 120 5.67 8.46 13.66
N ASP A 121 4.70 9.05 12.95
CA ASP A 121 3.32 8.56 12.94
C ASP A 121 3.26 7.15 12.34
N THR A 122 4.02 6.90 11.28
CA THR A 122 4.09 5.59 10.62
C THR A 122 4.75 4.53 11.51
N LEU A 123 5.80 4.88 12.26
CA LEU A 123 6.39 3.96 13.24
C LEU A 123 5.36 3.53 14.29
N PHE A 124 4.53 4.47 14.76
CA PHE A 124 3.38 4.14 15.63
C PHE A 124 2.38 3.23 14.92
N LEU A 125 1.97 3.55 13.69
CA LEU A 125 1.03 2.72 12.92
C LEU A 125 1.53 1.28 12.76
N VAL A 126 2.78 1.12 12.35
CA VAL A 126 3.41 -0.18 12.13
C VAL A 126 3.52 -0.96 13.43
N ASP A 127 3.88 -0.30 14.54
CA ASP A 127 3.94 -0.93 15.85
C ASP A 127 2.59 -1.50 16.27
N GLN A 128 1.51 -0.73 16.10
CA GLN A 128 0.15 -1.18 16.43
C GLN A 128 -0.32 -2.32 15.52
N LEU A 129 -0.07 -2.21 14.22
CA LEU A 129 -0.52 -3.22 13.24
C LEU A 129 0.26 -4.53 13.34
N ALA A 130 1.52 -4.50 13.76
CA ALA A 130 2.35 -5.69 13.89
C ALA A 130 1.79 -6.70 14.92
N ASP A 131 0.98 -6.23 15.89
CA ASP A 131 0.38 -7.06 16.92
C ASP A 131 -1.07 -7.50 16.59
N LYS A 132 -1.58 -7.17 15.39
CA LYS A 132 -2.98 -7.40 15.00
C LYS A 132 -3.28 -8.77 14.37
N GLY A 133 -2.29 -9.66 14.28
CA GLY A 133 -2.45 -10.96 13.63
C GLY A 133 -2.66 -10.87 12.12
N LEU A 134 -2.15 -9.80 11.48
CA LEU A 134 -2.07 -9.68 10.02
C LEU A 134 -1.01 -10.64 9.48
N ASP A 135 -1.21 -11.15 8.27
CA ASP A 135 -0.26 -12.04 7.60
C ASP A 135 0.93 -11.30 7.00
N TYR A 136 0.76 -10.03 6.66
CA TYR A 136 1.86 -9.15 6.26
C TYR A 136 1.50 -7.67 6.38
N LEU A 137 2.55 -6.85 6.50
CA LEU A 137 2.49 -5.42 6.23
C LEU A 137 3.18 -5.12 4.90
N HIS A 138 2.64 -4.18 4.12
CA HIS A 138 3.18 -3.83 2.80
C HIS A 138 3.46 -2.33 2.73
N ILE A 139 4.74 -1.97 2.68
CA ILE A 139 5.16 -0.56 2.59
C ILE A 139 5.07 -0.09 1.13
N SER A 140 4.47 1.07 0.90
CA SER A 140 4.42 1.71 -0.42
C SER A 140 5.59 2.68 -0.60
N LEU A 141 6.52 2.36 -1.50
CA LEU A 141 7.65 3.22 -1.86
C LEU A 141 7.75 3.43 -3.37
N ARG A 142 8.19 4.63 -3.78
CA ARG A 142 8.58 4.89 -5.18
C ARG A 142 9.94 4.32 -5.52
N ASP A 143 10.82 4.22 -4.52
CA ASP A 143 12.21 3.78 -4.62
C ASP A 143 12.57 3.06 -3.31
N ARG A 144 13.26 1.92 -3.41
CA ARG A 144 13.61 1.07 -2.26
C ARG A 144 14.62 1.71 -1.30
N GLN A 145 15.42 2.66 -1.79
CA GLN A 145 16.44 3.39 -1.03
C GLN A 145 15.90 4.71 -0.46
N LEU A 146 14.59 4.97 -0.59
CA LEU A 146 14.00 6.22 -0.14
C LEU A 146 14.16 6.39 1.39
N VAL A 147 14.77 7.50 1.78
CA VAL A 147 14.87 7.95 3.19
C VAL A 147 13.71 8.86 3.54
N SER A 148 13.44 9.03 4.84
CA SER A 148 12.37 9.89 5.31
C SER A 148 12.58 11.34 4.86
N VAL A 149 11.50 12.11 4.66
CA VAL A 149 11.56 13.56 4.49
C VAL A 149 11.89 14.27 5.81
N SER A 150 11.57 13.65 6.94
CA SER A 150 11.88 14.13 8.29
C SER A 150 13.38 14.03 8.58
N GLU A 151 13.96 15.01 9.28
CA GLU A 151 15.41 15.03 9.58
C GLU A 151 15.82 13.89 10.53
N ASP A 152 14.92 13.45 11.41
CA ASP A 152 15.23 12.50 12.48
C ASP A 152 15.37 11.03 12.03
N HIS A 153 15.26 10.73 10.73
CA HIS A 153 15.30 9.35 10.20
C HIS A 153 16.00 9.25 8.84
N LYS A 154 17.21 9.84 8.74
CA LYS A 154 18.01 9.88 7.51
C LYS A 154 19.10 8.81 7.42
N GLU A 155 19.43 8.13 8.53
CA GLU A 155 20.60 7.23 8.60
C GLU A 155 20.48 5.97 7.73
N LYS A 156 19.26 5.56 7.38
CA LYS A 156 18.97 4.39 6.52
C LYS A 156 17.64 4.57 5.80
N SER A 157 17.34 3.66 4.86
CA SER A 157 16.08 3.68 4.11
C SER A 157 14.87 3.53 5.05
N MET A 158 13.73 4.07 4.65
CA MET A 158 12.48 3.87 5.40
C MET A 158 12.12 2.38 5.49
N LEU A 159 12.44 1.59 4.45
CA LEU A 159 12.23 0.15 4.47
C LEU A 159 12.98 -0.51 5.66
N ALA A 160 14.26 -0.17 5.84
CA ALA A 160 15.07 -0.72 6.93
C ALA A 160 14.56 -0.31 8.32
N TYR A 161 14.18 0.96 8.52
CA TYR A 161 13.57 1.40 9.78
C TYR A 161 12.28 0.64 10.10
N ILE A 162 11.43 0.42 9.09
CA ILE A 162 10.15 -0.28 9.26
C ILE A 162 10.38 -1.75 9.57
N HIS A 163 11.33 -2.40 8.90
CA HIS A 163 11.71 -3.78 9.19
C HIS A 163 12.17 -3.96 10.64
N GLU A 164 13.02 -3.04 11.12
CA GLU A 164 13.45 -3.03 12.52
C GLU A 164 12.29 -2.75 13.50
N GLN A 165 11.38 -1.83 13.18
CA GLN A 165 10.22 -1.54 14.03
C GLN A 165 9.30 -2.76 14.15
N ILE A 166 9.10 -3.50 13.06
CA ILE A 166 8.33 -4.74 13.04
C ILE A 166 9.01 -5.80 13.90
N ASN A 167 10.34 -5.89 13.86
CA ASN A 167 11.15 -6.80 14.68
C ASN A 167 10.69 -8.26 14.60
N GLY A 168 10.36 -8.71 13.38
CA GLY A 168 9.93 -10.09 13.09
C GLY A 168 8.53 -10.49 13.60
N ARG A 169 7.72 -9.54 14.10
CA ARG A 169 6.35 -9.82 14.58
C ARG A 169 5.38 -10.20 13.46
N VAL A 170 5.58 -9.64 12.27
CA VAL A 170 4.77 -9.89 11.06
C VAL A 170 5.68 -9.75 9.83
N PRO A 171 5.52 -10.54 8.76
CA PRO A 171 6.28 -10.36 7.53
C PRO A 171 6.08 -8.98 6.90
N LEU A 172 7.17 -8.40 6.37
CA LEU A 172 7.15 -7.16 5.60
C LEU A 172 7.28 -7.46 4.10
N VAL A 173 6.36 -6.90 3.32
CA VAL A 173 6.44 -6.81 1.86
C VAL A 173 7.05 -5.46 1.49
N GLY A 174 8.25 -5.50 0.92
CA GLY A 174 8.95 -4.34 0.37
C GLY A 174 8.62 -4.10 -1.10
N VAL A 175 8.77 -2.85 -1.54
CA VAL A 175 8.62 -2.43 -2.94
C VAL A 175 9.52 -1.22 -3.19
N GLY A 176 9.75 -0.87 -4.45
CA GLY A 176 10.41 0.38 -4.81
C GLY A 176 11.25 0.23 -6.08
N ASP A 177 10.67 0.61 -7.21
CA ASP A 177 11.27 0.53 -8.54
C ASP A 177 12.09 -0.74 -8.85
N VAL A 178 11.54 -1.91 -8.54
CA VAL A 178 12.18 -3.21 -8.79
C VAL A 178 12.14 -3.54 -10.29
N ARG A 179 13.31 -3.62 -10.94
CA ARG A 179 13.46 -3.89 -12.37
C ARG A 179 14.27 -5.15 -12.67
N THR A 180 15.20 -5.52 -11.80
CA THR A 180 16.12 -6.66 -11.99
C THR A 180 16.07 -7.63 -10.80
N SER A 181 16.72 -8.79 -10.92
CA SER A 181 16.88 -9.70 -9.80
C SER A 181 17.74 -9.10 -8.67
N GLU A 182 18.71 -8.24 -9.01
CA GLU A 182 19.52 -7.50 -8.03
C GLU A 182 18.68 -6.49 -7.24
N ASP A 183 17.80 -5.73 -7.91
CA ASP A 183 16.88 -4.82 -7.21
C ASP A 183 15.98 -5.57 -6.23
N ALA A 184 15.53 -6.77 -6.61
CA ALA A 184 14.72 -7.63 -5.75
C ALA A 184 15.52 -8.10 -4.52
N GLU A 185 16.77 -8.53 -4.69
CA GLU A 185 17.65 -8.90 -3.58
C GLU A 185 17.90 -7.72 -2.63
N ASN A 186 18.12 -6.51 -3.15
CA ASN A 186 18.29 -5.31 -2.35
C ASN A 186 17.06 -5.03 -1.45
N VAL A 187 15.84 -5.27 -1.97
CA VAL A 187 14.62 -5.13 -1.16
C VAL A 187 14.58 -6.21 -0.06
N LEU A 188 14.92 -7.45 -0.41
CA LEU A 188 14.88 -8.60 0.49
C LEU A 188 15.93 -8.54 1.62
N GLU A 189 16.90 -7.63 1.55
CA GLU A 189 17.79 -7.34 2.70
C GLU A 189 17.01 -6.81 3.92
N ASN A 190 15.88 -6.15 3.71
CA ASN A 190 15.07 -5.49 4.75
C ASN A 190 13.57 -5.80 4.58
N ALA A 191 13.22 -6.95 4.01
CA ALA A 191 11.85 -7.41 3.84
C ALA A 191 11.82 -8.92 3.60
N GLU A 192 10.77 -9.60 4.05
CA GLU A 192 10.58 -11.04 3.80
C GLU A 192 10.07 -11.32 2.38
N LEU A 193 9.41 -10.33 1.76
CA LEU A 193 8.79 -10.44 0.44
C LEU A 193 9.06 -9.18 -0.38
N VAL A 194 9.11 -9.33 -1.71
CA VAL A 194 9.26 -8.21 -2.66
C VAL A 194 8.07 -8.16 -3.62
N ALA A 195 7.40 -7.00 -3.66
CA ALA A 195 6.36 -6.71 -4.63
C ALA A 195 6.95 -6.11 -5.91
N VAL A 196 6.46 -6.57 -7.06
CA VAL A 196 6.88 -6.09 -8.38
C VAL A 196 5.64 -5.67 -9.16
N GLY A 197 5.62 -4.43 -9.64
CA GLY A 197 4.50 -3.88 -10.40
C GLY A 197 4.87 -3.66 -11.86
N ARG A 198 5.39 -2.47 -12.18
CA ARG A 198 5.64 -2.00 -13.56
C ARG A 198 6.47 -2.95 -14.42
N ALA A 199 7.45 -3.66 -13.85
CA ALA A 199 8.28 -4.59 -14.61
C ALA A 199 7.46 -5.78 -15.18
N LEU A 200 6.41 -6.24 -14.48
CA LEU A 200 5.54 -7.32 -14.97
C LEU A 200 4.61 -6.89 -16.11
N LEU A 201 4.29 -5.59 -16.21
CA LEU A 201 3.55 -5.05 -17.36
C LEU A 201 4.39 -5.07 -18.64
N ILE A 202 5.71 -4.96 -18.50
CA ILE A 202 6.66 -4.93 -19.61
C ILE A 202 7.13 -6.34 -19.96
N ASP A 203 7.36 -7.17 -18.95
CA ASP A 203 7.82 -8.55 -19.09
C ASP A 203 7.01 -9.49 -18.19
N PRO A 204 5.96 -10.15 -18.71
CA PRO A 204 5.19 -11.12 -17.92
C PRO A 204 6.02 -12.31 -17.42
N HIS A 205 7.18 -12.55 -18.03
CA HIS A 205 8.12 -13.60 -17.63
C HIS A 205 9.23 -13.10 -16.71
N TRP A 206 9.13 -11.85 -16.22
CA TRP A 206 10.10 -11.22 -15.33
C TRP A 206 10.50 -12.13 -14.16
N GLY A 207 9.52 -12.72 -13.47
CA GLY A 207 9.79 -13.56 -12.28
C GLY A 207 10.65 -14.78 -12.59
N ALA A 208 10.34 -15.50 -13.68
CA ALA A 208 11.11 -16.67 -14.09
C ALA A 208 12.55 -16.29 -14.49
N LYS A 209 12.73 -15.15 -15.17
CA LYS A 209 14.04 -14.64 -15.59
C LYS A 209 14.86 -14.17 -14.39
N ALA A 210 14.24 -13.44 -13.47
CA ALA A 210 14.88 -12.94 -12.25
C ALA A 210 15.33 -14.09 -11.34
N LEU A 211 14.48 -15.10 -11.12
CA LEU A 211 14.83 -16.31 -10.36
C LEU A 211 15.98 -17.10 -11.02
N ALA A 212 16.04 -17.13 -12.35
CA ALA A 212 17.12 -17.75 -13.10
C ALA A 212 18.38 -16.87 -13.22
N LYS A 213 18.41 -15.67 -12.63
CA LYS A 213 19.49 -14.69 -12.73
C LYS A 213 19.87 -14.33 -14.18
N LYS A 214 18.86 -14.24 -15.05
CA LYS A 214 19.01 -13.87 -16.47
C LYS A 214 18.51 -12.45 -16.71
N ASP A 215 19.11 -11.50 -15.99
CA ASP A 215 18.69 -10.09 -16.02
C ASP A 215 18.88 -9.45 -17.41
N ASP A 216 19.83 -9.96 -18.21
CA ASP A 216 20.06 -9.58 -19.61
C ASP A 216 18.88 -9.93 -20.54
N LEU A 217 18.02 -10.88 -20.14
CA LEU A 217 16.82 -11.27 -20.88
C LEU A 217 15.55 -10.57 -20.39
N ILE A 218 15.63 -9.81 -19.29
CA ILE A 218 14.48 -9.06 -18.78
C ILE A 218 14.23 -7.87 -19.69
N ARG A 219 13.03 -7.83 -20.28
CA ARG A 219 12.62 -6.72 -21.13
C ARG A 219 12.47 -5.47 -20.26
N GLN A 220 13.22 -4.42 -20.59
CA GLN A 220 13.20 -3.16 -19.85
C GLN A 220 12.28 -2.10 -20.48
N GLU A 221 12.03 -2.21 -21.78
CA GLU A 221 11.22 -1.29 -22.58
C GLU A 221 10.16 -2.05 -23.38
N ILE A 222 9.06 -1.38 -23.73
CA ILE A 222 7.94 -1.95 -24.48
C ILE A 222 7.55 -1.01 -25.62
N SER A 223 7.28 -1.55 -26.80
CA SER A 223 6.82 -0.79 -27.96
C SER A 223 5.30 -0.82 -28.08
N ASN A 224 4.73 0.06 -28.93
CA ASN A 224 3.32 0.01 -29.28
C ASN A 224 2.89 -1.33 -29.91
N TYR A 225 3.80 -2.04 -30.59
CA TYR A 225 3.50 -3.34 -31.20
C TYR A 225 3.29 -4.43 -30.15
N ASP A 226 4.02 -4.37 -29.03
CA ASP A 226 3.91 -5.33 -27.93
C ASP A 226 2.58 -5.18 -27.16
N ARG A 227 1.88 -4.05 -27.32
CA ARG A 227 0.65 -3.75 -26.59
C ARG A 227 -0.46 -4.77 -26.85
N GLU A 228 -0.61 -5.19 -28.10
CA GLU A 228 -1.63 -6.19 -28.48
C GLU A 228 -1.23 -7.58 -27.97
N GLU A 229 0.05 -7.93 -28.12
CA GLU A 229 0.60 -9.20 -27.63
C GLU A 229 0.43 -9.36 -26.11
N LEU A 230 0.63 -8.28 -25.36
CA LEU A 230 0.56 -8.25 -23.90
C LEU A 230 -0.84 -7.93 -23.37
N PHE A 231 -1.85 -7.84 -24.24
CA PHE A 231 -3.24 -7.52 -23.89
C PHE A 231 -3.38 -6.25 -23.03
N LEU A 232 -2.53 -5.26 -23.26
CA LEU A 232 -2.51 -4.03 -22.47
C LEU A 232 -3.66 -3.11 -22.89
N ALA A 233 -4.68 -3.05 -22.03
CA ALA A 233 -5.84 -2.19 -22.20
C ALA A 233 -5.44 -0.70 -22.29
N ASN A 234 -6.28 0.11 -22.94
CA ASN A 234 -5.99 1.54 -23.17
C ASN A 234 -5.71 2.31 -21.88
N GLY A 235 -6.41 2.00 -20.79
CA GLY A 235 -6.17 2.63 -19.49
C GLY A 235 -4.81 2.27 -18.91
N VAL A 236 -4.37 1.02 -19.05
CA VAL A 236 -3.04 0.58 -18.61
C VAL A 236 -1.97 1.27 -19.45
N TRP A 237 -2.12 1.29 -20.78
CA TRP A 237 -1.16 1.97 -21.66
C TRP A 237 -1.03 3.47 -21.33
N GLY A 238 -2.14 4.18 -21.14
CA GLY A 238 -2.12 5.60 -20.73
C GLY A 238 -1.46 5.82 -19.37
N PHE A 239 -1.63 4.89 -18.42
CA PHE A 239 -0.88 4.91 -17.17
C PHE A 239 0.62 4.75 -17.40
N MET A 240 1.04 3.86 -18.30
CA MET A 240 2.46 3.65 -18.64
C MET A 240 3.07 4.90 -19.29
N GLU A 241 2.34 5.56 -20.20
CA GLU A 241 2.74 6.83 -20.82
C GLU A 241 2.98 7.94 -19.80
N PHE A 242 2.17 7.99 -18.75
CA PHE A 242 2.31 8.98 -17.68
C PHE A 242 3.42 8.62 -16.68
N MET A 243 3.49 7.36 -16.25
CA MET A 243 4.32 6.94 -15.11
C MET A 243 5.72 6.43 -15.48
N MET A 244 5.94 6.04 -16.73
CA MET A 244 7.22 5.53 -17.22
C MET A 244 7.41 5.80 -18.72
N PRO A 245 7.34 7.08 -19.16
CA PRO A 245 7.51 7.44 -20.57
C PRO A 245 8.88 7.03 -21.12
N ASP A 246 9.90 6.96 -20.27
CA ASP A 246 11.25 6.49 -20.60
C ASP A 246 11.32 5.01 -20.97
N ARG A 247 10.30 4.22 -20.62
CA ARG A 247 10.22 2.77 -20.87
C ARG A 247 9.35 2.42 -22.07
N LEU A 248 8.78 3.41 -22.74
CA LEU A 248 8.01 3.22 -23.97
C LEU A 248 8.94 3.44 -25.16
N GLY A 249 9.29 2.34 -25.83
CA GLY A 249 10.06 2.37 -27.07
C GLY A 249 9.32 3.17 -28.14
N LYS A 250 10.07 3.88 -28.99
CA LYS A 250 9.52 4.55 -30.18
C LYS A 250 8.96 3.54 -31.18
#